data_AF-A0A0G2I5I2-F1
#
_entry.id   AF-A0A0G2I5I2-F1
#
_cell.length_a   1.000
_cell.length_b   1.000
_cell.length_c   1.000
_cell.angle_alpha   90.00
_cell.angle_beta   90.00
_cell.angle_gamma   90.00
#
_symmetry.space_group_name_H-M   'P 1'
#
loop_
_entity.id
_entity.type
_entity.pdbx_description
1 polymer ?
#
loop_
_entity_poly.entity_id
_entity_poly.type
_entity_poly.pdbx_seq_one_letter_code
_entity_poly.pdbx_strand_id
1 'polypeptide(L)'
;MKLIPFPFPLNIGTDIVHLPRIYRLIHRPASSSRGSSTTKPTTTYLNRFIRRILCEQELSDFHAKFFPPPHFSLARTKSPAAVTPPVAAINGVSSTEMARWLAGRFAAKEAARKAAPGGASTISWKDVMVRVDREGGGGGSAKPEIVYLKDGGARGEVGQLSISHDGEYVVAMVLAATSSTTTTTTTTTTTTTTTTTTTTIQGPGG
;
A
#
# COMPACT_ATOMS: atom_id res chain seq x y z
N MET A 1 -10.07 37.15 -2.87
CA MET A 1 -10.78 36.32 -3.86
C MET A 1 -11.31 35.09 -3.14
N LYS A 2 -12.56 34.66 -3.41
CA LYS A 2 -13.11 33.42 -2.84
C LYS A 2 -12.59 32.24 -3.67
N LEU A 3 -11.81 31.36 -3.05
CA LEU A 3 -11.35 30.14 -3.69
C LEU A 3 -12.47 29.09 -3.61
N ILE A 4 -12.83 28.50 -4.74
CA ILE A 4 -13.73 27.35 -4.80
C ILE A 4 -12.92 26.08 -5.07
N PRO A 5 -13.25 24.93 -4.48
CA PRO A 5 -12.56 23.68 -4.75
C PRO A 5 -12.68 23.23 -6.21
N PHE A 6 -11.74 22.41 -6.66
CA PHE A 6 -11.81 21.79 -7.97
C PHE A 6 -13.02 20.81 -8.04
N PRO A 7 -13.75 20.71 -9.18
CA PRO A 7 -15.02 19.98 -9.25
C PRO A 7 -14.95 18.48 -8.93
N PHE A 8 -13.83 17.82 -9.24
CA PHE A 8 -13.61 16.41 -8.92
C PHE A 8 -12.44 16.30 -7.95
N PRO A 9 -12.61 15.74 -6.74
CA PRO A 9 -11.53 15.73 -5.76
C PRO A 9 -10.53 14.61 -6.07
N LEU A 10 -9.82 14.77 -7.18
CA LEU A 10 -8.80 13.88 -7.70
C LEU A 10 -7.43 14.43 -7.31
N ASN A 11 -6.62 13.56 -6.72
CA ASN A 11 -5.26 13.84 -6.33
C ASN A 11 -4.32 12.93 -7.11
N ILE A 12 -3.19 13.52 -7.51
CA ILE A 12 -2.13 12.82 -8.24
C ILE A 12 -0.88 12.80 -7.37
N GLY A 13 -0.20 11.67 -7.38
CA GLY A 13 1.13 11.55 -6.81
C GLY A 13 2.06 10.84 -7.76
N THR A 14 3.31 11.28 -7.77
CA THR A 14 4.39 10.69 -8.57
C THR A 14 5.62 10.49 -7.69
N ASP A 15 6.40 9.45 -7.97
CA ASP A 15 7.67 9.22 -7.33
C ASP A 15 8.65 8.49 -8.23
N ILE A 16 9.95 8.74 -8.01
CA ILE A 16 11.05 8.10 -8.73
C ILE A 16 12.09 7.57 -7.74
N VAL A 17 12.52 6.34 -7.97
CA VAL A 17 13.46 5.62 -7.10
C VAL A 17 14.66 5.16 -7.89
N HIS A 18 15.84 5.50 -7.39
CA HIS A 18 17.12 5.06 -7.94
C HIS A 18 17.50 3.66 -7.43
N LEU A 19 17.53 2.67 -8.32
CA LEU A 19 17.78 1.26 -7.99
C LEU A 19 19.07 1.02 -7.22
N PRO A 20 20.24 1.62 -7.57
CA PRO A 20 21.47 1.48 -6.80
C PRO A 20 21.33 1.83 -5.31
N ARG A 21 20.38 2.68 -4.91
CA ARG A 21 20.12 2.96 -3.48
C ARG A 21 19.49 1.75 -2.79
N ILE A 22 18.58 1.05 -3.46
CA ILE A 22 17.93 -0.17 -2.94
C ILE A 22 18.93 -1.34 -2.91
N TYR A 23 19.75 -1.49 -3.95
CA TYR A 23 20.83 -2.50 -3.97
C TYR A 23 21.76 -2.38 -2.76
N ARG A 24 22.13 -1.16 -2.38
CA ARG A 24 22.95 -0.92 -1.19
C ARG A 24 22.25 -1.42 0.07
N LEU A 25 20.92 -1.32 0.20
CA LEU A 25 20.20 -1.86 1.36
C LEU A 25 20.27 -3.38 1.45
N ILE A 26 20.23 -4.06 0.30
CA ILE A 26 20.30 -5.53 0.19
C ILE A 26 21.69 -6.04 0.57
N HIS A 27 22.74 -5.39 0.06
CA HIS A 27 24.13 -5.87 0.21
C HIS A 27 24.85 -5.28 1.43
N ARG A 28 24.30 -4.25 2.07
CA ARG A 28 24.98 -3.62 3.22
C ARG A 28 24.98 -4.59 4.41
N PRO A 29 26.15 -4.95 4.94
CA PRO A 29 26.24 -5.81 6.11
C PRO A 29 25.51 -5.17 7.30
N ALA A 30 24.85 -6.00 8.11
CA ALA A 30 24.25 -5.54 9.36
C ALA A 30 25.35 -4.93 10.24
N SER A 31 24.99 -3.90 11.02
CA SER A 31 25.88 -3.43 12.07
C SER A 31 26.05 -4.58 13.06
N SER A 32 27.17 -5.29 12.99
CA SER A 32 27.56 -6.24 14.01
C SER A 32 27.68 -5.46 15.30
N SER A 33 26.75 -5.66 16.23
CA SER A 33 26.92 -5.19 17.60
C SER A 33 28.15 -5.92 18.15
N ARG A 34 29.31 -5.24 18.11
CA ARG A 34 30.52 -5.69 18.80
C ARG A 34 30.16 -5.80 20.28
N GLY A 35 29.91 -7.03 20.77
CA GLY A 35 29.80 -7.31 22.21
C GLY A 35 28.46 -7.79 22.77
N SER A 36 27.51 -8.33 22.00
CA SER A 36 26.29 -8.93 22.59
C SER A 36 26.30 -10.45 22.43
N SER A 37 26.65 -11.15 23.51
CA SER A 37 26.58 -12.62 23.67
C SER A 37 25.16 -13.16 23.85
N THR A 38 24.13 -12.39 23.49
CA THR A 38 22.73 -12.78 23.57
C THR A 38 22.17 -12.97 22.17
N THR A 39 21.56 -14.13 21.93
CA THR A 39 20.88 -14.66 20.73
C THR A 39 19.72 -13.79 20.21
N LYS A 40 19.90 -12.47 20.08
CA LYS A 40 18.97 -11.62 19.34
C LYS A 40 19.39 -11.55 17.87
N PRO A 41 18.47 -11.81 16.92
CA PRO A 41 18.79 -11.71 15.50
C PRO A 41 19.24 -10.29 15.16
N THR A 42 20.45 -10.13 14.62
CA THR A 42 20.93 -8.83 14.15
C THR A 42 20.06 -8.35 13.00
N THR A 43 19.31 -7.27 13.20
CA THR A 43 18.45 -6.72 12.16
C THR A 43 19.29 -6.04 11.06
N THR A 44 19.20 -6.56 9.84
CA THR A 44 19.89 -5.98 8.68
C THR A 44 19.24 -4.66 8.25
N TYR A 45 19.94 -3.82 7.47
CA TYR A 45 19.34 -2.60 6.90
C TYR A 45 18.12 -2.92 6.03
N LEU A 46 18.21 -3.98 5.22
CA LEU A 46 17.08 -4.50 4.44
C LEU A 46 15.89 -4.85 5.34
N ASN A 47 16.11 -5.61 6.43
CA ASN A 47 15.04 -5.99 7.36
C ASN A 47 14.33 -4.78 7.97
N ARG A 48 15.07 -3.75 8.38
CA ARG A 48 14.49 -2.50 8.87
C ARG A 48 13.69 -1.77 7.81
N PHE A 49 14.21 -1.74 6.58
CA PHE A 49 13.53 -1.11 5.45
C PHE A 49 12.20 -1.80 5.14
N ILE A 50 12.21 -3.11 4.86
CA ILE A 50 11.00 -3.84 4.47
C ILE A 50 9.94 -3.84 5.57
N ARG A 51 10.32 -3.98 6.84
CA ARG A 51 9.38 -3.94 7.98
C ARG A 51 8.75 -2.56 8.19
N ARG A 52 9.43 -1.50 7.76
CA ARG A 52 8.92 -0.13 7.81
C ARG A 52 7.95 0.13 6.67
N ILE A 53 8.27 -0.33 5.46
CA ILE A 53 7.55 0.09 4.25
C ILE A 53 6.46 -0.88 3.79
N LEU A 54 6.59 -2.18 4.02
CA LEU A 54 5.63 -3.20 3.53
C LEU A 54 4.51 -3.42 4.56
N CYS A 55 3.28 -3.60 4.10
CA CYS A 55 2.20 -4.12 4.93
C CYS A 55 2.38 -5.64 5.14
N GLU A 56 1.57 -6.24 5.99
CA GLU A 56 1.70 -7.68 6.31
C GLU A 56 1.57 -8.57 5.07
N GLN A 57 0.60 -8.26 4.20
CA GLN A 57 0.39 -9.00 2.96
C GLN A 57 1.58 -8.89 2.01
N GLU A 58 2.11 -7.68 1.77
CA GLU A 58 3.27 -7.48 0.90
C GLU A 58 4.54 -8.09 1.48
N LEU A 59 4.68 -8.11 2.82
CA LEU A 59 5.80 -8.76 3.47
C LEU A 59 5.74 -10.28 3.29
N SER A 60 4.54 -10.87 3.40
CA SER A 60 4.30 -12.28 3.08
C SER A 60 4.64 -12.58 1.61
N ASP A 61 4.15 -11.77 0.67
CA ASP A 61 4.46 -11.89 -0.76
C ASP A 61 5.96 -11.77 -1.04
N PHE A 62 6.64 -10.87 -0.34
CA PHE A 62 8.10 -10.69 -0.42
C PHE A 62 8.83 -11.97 0.01
N HIS A 63 8.46 -12.54 1.15
CA HIS A 63 9.07 -13.77 1.66
C HIS A 63 8.78 -14.96 0.75
N ALA A 64 7.53 -15.13 0.30
CA ALA A 64 7.16 -16.20 -0.62
C ALA A 64 7.94 -16.12 -1.95
N LYS A 65 8.17 -14.91 -2.46
CA LYS A 65 8.87 -14.70 -3.74
C LYS A 65 10.38 -14.90 -3.66
N PHE A 66 11.03 -14.39 -2.61
CA PHE A 66 12.50 -14.34 -2.55
C PHE A 66 13.14 -15.32 -1.55
N PHE A 67 12.34 -15.90 -0.65
CA PHE A 67 12.78 -16.87 0.35
C PHE A 67 11.79 -18.05 0.43
N PRO A 68 11.46 -18.72 -0.71
CA PRO A 68 10.56 -19.85 -0.67
C PRO A 68 11.17 -20.97 0.19
N PRO A 69 10.35 -21.70 0.97
CA PRO A 69 10.84 -22.85 1.72
C PRO A 69 11.48 -23.88 0.76
N PRO A 70 12.56 -24.56 1.16
CA PRO A 70 13.17 -25.60 0.34
C PRO A 70 12.14 -26.71 0.12
N HIS A 71 11.66 -26.81 -1.12
CA HIS A 71 10.78 -27.90 -1.52
C HIS A 71 11.59 -29.20 -1.46
N PHE A 72 11.16 -30.19 -0.67
CA PHE A 72 11.64 -31.57 -0.84
C PHE A 72 11.41 -31.94 -2.31
N SER A 73 12.50 -32.13 -3.06
CA SER A 73 12.46 -32.39 -4.49
C SER A 73 11.97 -33.81 -4.74
N LEU A 74 10.66 -33.99 -4.86
CA LEU A 74 10.05 -35.13 -5.54
C LEU A 74 9.86 -34.77 -7.01
N ALA A 75 10.93 -35.01 -7.76
CA ALA A 75 11.02 -35.43 -9.17
C ALA A 75 10.09 -34.86 -10.27
N ARG A 76 10.77 -34.53 -11.39
CA ARG A 76 10.44 -34.78 -12.83
C ARG A 76 9.59 -33.68 -13.52
N THR A 77 9.85 -33.26 -14.76
CA THR A 77 10.23 -34.02 -15.98
C THR A 77 11.14 -33.27 -16.98
N LYS A 78 12.15 -34.00 -17.48
CA LYS A 78 12.78 -34.02 -18.82
C LYS A 78 12.87 -32.73 -19.65
N SER A 79 14.10 -32.23 -19.83
CA SER A 79 14.67 -31.88 -21.15
C SER A 79 16.21 -31.94 -21.07
N PRO A 80 16.92 -32.58 -22.04
CA PRO A 80 18.37 -32.66 -22.06
C PRO A 80 18.95 -31.62 -23.01
N ALA A 81 19.63 -30.60 -22.49
CA ALA A 81 20.68 -29.88 -23.21
C ALA A 81 21.56 -29.15 -22.18
N ALA A 82 22.82 -29.55 -22.13
CA ALA A 82 23.80 -29.07 -21.20
C ALA A 82 24.16 -27.59 -21.43
N VAL A 83 23.88 -26.74 -20.45
CA VAL A 83 24.69 -25.54 -20.14
C VAL A 83 24.64 -25.37 -18.64
N THR A 84 25.75 -25.66 -17.96
CA THR A 84 25.93 -25.41 -16.53
C THR A 84 25.83 -23.90 -16.28
N PRO A 85 24.85 -23.37 -15.51
CA PRO A 85 24.86 -21.96 -15.18
C PRO A 85 25.91 -21.70 -14.09
N PRO A 86 26.64 -20.57 -14.13
CA PRO A 86 27.57 -20.20 -13.08
C PRO A 86 26.78 -19.84 -11.83
N VAL A 87 27.02 -20.57 -10.74
CA VAL A 87 26.31 -20.48 -9.45
C VAL A 87 26.37 -19.07 -8.82
N ALA A 88 27.29 -18.21 -9.28
CA ALA A 88 27.39 -16.80 -8.86
C ALA A 88 26.35 -15.86 -9.50
N ALA A 89 25.89 -16.14 -10.73
CA ALA A 89 24.93 -15.29 -11.44
C ALA A 89 23.53 -15.31 -10.82
N ILE A 90 23.17 -16.43 -10.18
CA ILE A 90 21.83 -16.64 -9.57
C ILE A 90 21.60 -15.67 -8.40
N ASN A 91 22.64 -15.41 -7.58
CA ASN A 91 22.55 -14.47 -6.46
C ASN A 91 22.45 -13.00 -6.93
N GLY A 92 23.17 -12.64 -7.99
CA GLY A 92 23.14 -11.29 -8.57
C GLY A 92 21.82 -10.96 -9.29
N VAL A 93 21.28 -11.93 -10.02
CA VAL A 93 19.97 -11.80 -10.71
C VAL A 93 18.84 -11.72 -9.68
N SER A 94 18.84 -12.57 -8.64
CA SER A 94 17.85 -12.51 -7.55
C SER A 94 17.89 -11.17 -6.80
N SER A 95 19.08 -10.66 -6.50
CA SER A 95 19.24 -9.35 -5.83
C SER A 95 18.75 -8.19 -6.69
N THR A 96 18.93 -8.29 -8.01
CA THR A 96 18.46 -7.31 -8.98
C THR A 96 16.94 -7.28 -9.09
N GLU A 97 16.34 -8.45 -9.22
CA GLU A 97 14.89 -8.59 -9.22
C GLU A 97 14.30 -8.12 -7.89
N MET A 98 14.92 -8.47 -6.76
CA MET A 98 14.53 -8.00 -5.43
C MET A 98 14.60 -6.48 -5.32
N ALA A 99 15.69 -5.86 -5.79
CA ALA A 99 15.84 -4.42 -5.79
C ALA A 99 14.74 -3.74 -6.61
N ARG A 100 14.45 -4.24 -7.81
CA ARG A 100 13.35 -3.72 -8.65
C ARG A 100 11.98 -3.91 -8.01
N TRP A 101 11.74 -5.08 -7.44
CA TRP A 101 10.49 -5.40 -6.74
C TRP A 101 10.25 -4.43 -5.58
N LEU A 102 11.28 -4.18 -4.76
CA LEU A 102 11.21 -3.25 -3.62
C LEU A 102 11.10 -1.80 -4.07
N ALA A 103 11.86 -1.40 -5.10
CA ALA A 103 11.83 -0.05 -5.65
C ALA A 103 10.45 0.30 -6.21
N GLY A 104 9.80 -0.64 -6.93
CA GLY A 104 8.43 -0.44 -7.44
C GLY A 104 7.42 -0.19 -6.33
N ARG A 105 7.47 -0.94 -5.23
CA ARG A 105 6.59 -0.72 -4.06
C ARG A 105 6.90 0.57 -3.35
N PHE A 106 8.19 0.87 -3.18
CA PHE A 106 8.60 2.11 -2.53
C PHE A 106 8.13 3.34 -3.32
N ALA A 107 8.36 3.37 -4.63
CA ALA A 107 7.89 4.43 -5.52
C ALA A 107 6.35 4.52 -5.51
N ALA A 108 5.65 3.39 -5.65
CA ALA A 108 4.19 3.35 -5.67
C ALA A 108 3.59 3.85 -4.36
N LYS A 109 4.19 3.52 -3.21
CA LYS A 109 3.74 3.99 -1.91
C LYS A 109 4.03 5.47 -1.68
N GLU A 110 5.21 5.98 -2.07
CA GLU A 110 5.47 7.43 -2.04
C GLU A 110 4.46 8.20 -2.91
N ALA A 111 4.22 7.71 -4.14
CA ALA A 111 3.23 8.28 -5.03
C ALA A 111 1.82 8.24 -4.43
N ALA A 112 1.41 7.11 -3.85
CA ALA A 112 0.11 6.99 -3.18
C ALA A 112 -0.03 7.95 -1.99
N ARG A 113 1.00 8.08 -1.15
CA ARG A 113 1.00 9.02 -0.03
C ARG A 113 0.81 10.46 -0.52
N LYS A 114 1.48 10.86 -1.61
CA LYS A 114 1.31 12.18 -2.22
C LYS A 114 -0.10 12.38 -2.81
N ALA A 115 -0.70 11.32 -3.34
CA ALA A 115 -2.08 11.32 -3.85
C ALA A 115 -3.16 11.21 -2.76
N ALA A 116 -2.80 10.98 -1.49
CA ALA A 116 -3.78 10.78 -0.44
C ALA A 116 -4.58 12.08 -0.17
N PRO A 117 -5.90 12.00 0.14
CA PRO A 117 -6.76 13.16 0.41
C PRO A 117 -6.22 14.16 1.45
N GLY A 118 -5.54 13.67 2.49
CA GLY A 118 -4.91 14.49 3.54
C GLY A 118 -3.43 14.80 3.28
N GLY A 119 -2.89 14.38 2.14
CA GLY A 119 -1.48 14.49 1.81
C GLY A 119 -0.61 13.43 2.48
N ALA A 120 0.70 13.50 2.21
CA ALA A 120 1.62 12.43 2.54
C ALA A 120 1.78 12.15 4.04
N SER A 121 1.55 13.14 4.91
CA SER A 121 1.71 13.00 6.36
C SER A 121 0.54 12.32 7.07
N THR A 122 -0.62 12.21 6.44
CA THR A 122 -1.85 11.71 7.09
C THR A 122 -2.03 10.20 7.00
N ILE A 123 -1.12 9.52 6.30
CA ILE A 123 -1.21 8.08 6.07
C ILE A 123 0.16 7.42 6.25
N SER A 124 0.19 6.25 6.89
CA SER A 124 1.43 5.50 7.09
C SER A 124 1.78 4.66 5.86
N TRP A 125 3.01 4.17 5.82
CA TRP A 125 3.45 3.23 4.79
C TRP A 125 2.63 1.94 4.74
N LYS A 126 2.16 1.48 5.91
CA LYS A 126 1.46 0.20 6.05
C LYS A 126 -0.02 0.32 5.72
N ASP A 127 -0.56 1.53 5.70
CA ASP A 127 -1.94 1.81 5.30
C ASP A 127 -2.09 1.93 3.78
N VAL A 128 -1.00 1.76 3.03
CA VAL A 128 -1.00 1.70 1.56
C VAL A 128 -0.52 0.32 1.15
N MET A 129 -1.28 -0.37 0.30
CA MET A 129 -0.91 -1.69 -0.22
C MET A 129 -0.88 -1.65 -1.75
N VAL A 130 0.17 -2.22 -2.35
CA VAL A 130 0.22 -2.46 -3.79
C VAL A 130 -0.38 -3.84 -4.08
N ARG A 131 -1.53 -3.89 -4.72
CA ARG A 131 -2.18 -5.12 -5.17
C ARG A 131 -1.89 -5.35 -6.65
N VAL A 132 -1.72 -6.60 -7.05
CA VAL A 132 -1.67 -6.99 -8.46
C VAL A 132 -2.80 -7.98 -8.67
N ASP A 133 -3.81 -7.58 -9.45
CA ASP A 133 -4.98 -8.44 -9.66
C ASP A 133 -4.58 -9.66 -10.50
N ARG A 134 -4.66 -10.85 -9.91
CA ARG A 134 -4.35 -12.12 -10.57
C ARG A 134 -5.60 -12.81 -11.13
N GLU A 135 -6.79 -12.24 -10.90
CA GLU A 135 -8.07 -12.93 -11.08
C GLU A 135 -8.72 -12.72 -12.46
N GLY A 136 -8.09 -11.91 -13.33
CA GLY A 136 -8.42 -11.88 -14.75
C GLY A 136 -7.95 -13.16 -15.44
N GLY A 137 -8.77 -14.22 -15.43
CA GLY A 137 -8.50 -15.52 -16.07
C GLY A 137 -8.32 -15.53 -17.60
N GLY A 138 -8.07 -14.37 -18.22
CA GLY A 138 -7.56 -14.26 -19.59
C GLY A 138 -6.10 -13.84 -19.52
N GLY A 139 -5.23 -14.37 -20.38
CA GLY A 139 -3.77 -14.13 -20.39
C GLY A 139 -3.28 -12.69 -20.61
N GLY A 140 -4.01 -11.67 -20.16
CA GLY A 140 -3.60 -10.28 -20.10
C GLY A 140 -2.71 -9.98 -18.89
N SER A 141 -1.85 -8.97 -19.04
CA SER A 141 -0.94 -8.49 -17.99
C SER A 141 -1.74 -8.06 -16.75
N ALA A 142 -1.37 -8.59 -15.58
CA ALA A 142 -1.99 -8.26 -14.31
C ALA A 142 -1.80 -6.77 -13.97
N LYS A 143 -2.91 -6.02 -13.92
CA LYS A 143 -2.87 -4.57 -13.67
C LYS A 143 -2.63 -4.29 -12.17
N PRO A 144 -1.60 -3.50 -11.81
CA PRO A 144 -1.37 -3.14 -10.41
C PRO A 144 -2.31 -2.01 -9.97
N GLU A 145 -2.66 -2.00 -8.68
CA GLU A 145 -3.51 -1.00 -8.04
C GLU A 145 -2.97 -0.62 -6.65
N ILE A 146 -3.33 0.57 -6.19
CA ILE A 146 -3.16 0.96 -4.79
C ILE A 146 -4.45 0.66 -4.03
N VAL A 147 -4.32 0.11 -2.83
CA VAL A 147 -5.40 0.05 -1.85
C VAL A 147 -4.99 0.87 -0.64
N TYR A 148 -5.76 1.92 -0.35
CA TYR A 148 -5.68 2.70 0.89
C TYR A 148 -6.49 1.98 1.97
N LEU A 149 -5.79 1.33 2.89
CA LEU A 149 -6.37 0.58 3.99
C LEU A 149 -6.93 1.52 5.05
N LYS A 150 -8.17 1.27 5.48
CA LYS A 150 -8.86 1.98 6.55
C LYS A 150 -9.30 0.98 7.62
N ASP A 151 -9.47 1.47 8.85
CA ASP A 151 -9.94 0.69 10.01
C ASP A 151 -9.14 -0.60 10.24
N GLY A 152 -7.81 -0.49 10.23
CA GLY A 152 -6.93 -1.64 10.41
C GLY A 152 -6.96 -2.65 9.25
N GLY A 153 -7.45 -2.25 8.07
CA GLY A 153 -7.53 -3.09 6.87
C GLY A 153 -8.90 -3.70 6.60
N ALA A 154 -9.92 -3.40 7.42
CA ALA A 154 -11.28 -3.87 7.20
C ALA A 154 -11.97 -3.21 5.98
N ARG A 155 -11.53 -2.00 5.60
CA ARG A 155 -12.00 -1.27 4.42
C ARG A 155 -10.83 -0.85 3.56
N GLY A 156 -11.06 -0.76 2.25
CA GLY A 156 -10.04 -0.35 1.28
C GLY A 156 -10.62 0.57 0.22
N GLU A 157 -9.93 1.67 -0.06
CA GLU A 157 -10.23 2.53 -1.22
C GLU A 157 -9.18 2.32 -2.30
N VAL A 158 -9.61 2.21 -3.56
CA VAL A 158 -8.72 1.88 -4.67
C VAL A 158 -8.21 3.14 -5.35
N GLY A 159 -6.90 3.24 -5.51
CA GLY A 159 -6.22 4.19 -6.37
C GLY A 159 -5.69 3.50 -7.63
N GLN A 160 -5.78 4.20 -8.76
CA GLN A 160 -5.21 3.71 -10.01
C GLN A 160 -3.69 3.90 -9.99
N LEU A 161 -2.95 2.85 -10.36
CA LEU A 161 -1.50 2.81 -10.28
C LEU A 161 -0.88 2.48 -11.63
N SER A 162 0.18 3.20 -11.97
CA SER A 162 1.10 2.85 -13.04
C SER A 162 2.53 2.81 -12.48
N ILE A 163 3.28 1.76 -12.83
CA ILE A 163 4.70 1.61 -12.49
C ILE A 163 5.46 1.34 -13.79
N SER A 164 6.58 2.01 -13.98
CA SER A 164 7.52 1.74 -15.06
C SER A 164 8.94 1.74 -14.53
N HIS A 165 9.86 1.13 -15.26
CA HIS A 165 11.28 1.22 -14.96
C HIS A 165 12.09 1.33 -16.25
N ASP A 166 13.17 2.09 -16.22
CA ASP A 166 14.14 2.16 -17.29
C ASP A 166 15.54 2.41 -16.70
N GLY A 167 16.55 1.75 -17.27
CA GLY A 167 17.91 1.73 -16.75
C GLY A 167 17.96 1.46 -15.24
N GLU A 168 18.41 2.47 -14.49
CA GLU A 168 18.61 2.40 -13.03
C GLU A 168 17.49 3.07 -12.22
N TYR A 169 16.35 3.39 -12.84
CA TYR A 169 15.25 4.10 -12.19
C TYR A 169 13.93 3.35 -12.28
N VAL A 170 13.13 3.48 -11.23
CA VAL A 170 11.73 3.05 -11.19
C VAL A 170 10.87 4.27 -10.92
N VAL A 171 9.81 4.44 -11.69
CA VAL A 171 8.84 5.52 -11.53
C VAL A 171 7.46 4.94 -11.23
N ALA A 172 6.71 5.62 -10.38
CA ALA A 172 5.32 5.31 -10.13
C ALA A 172 4.45 6.56 -10.19
N MET A 173 3.21 6.37 -10.64
CA MET A 173 2.17 7.40 -10.65
C MET A 173 0.89 6.82 -10.09
N VAL A 174 0.24 7.58 -9.21
CA VAL A 174 -1.03 7.21 -8.57
C VAL A 174 -2.05 8.32 -8.79
N LEU A 175 -3.26 7.91 -9.18
CA LEU A 175 -4.45 8.75 -9.18
C LEU A 175 -5.41 8.21 -8.12
N ALA A 176 -5.84 9.07 -7.19
CA ALA A 176 -6.78 8.74 -6.14
C ALA A 176 -7.90 9.78 -6.06
N ALA A 177 -9.13 9.32 -5.87
CA ALA A 177 -10.27 10.18 -5.60
C ALA A 177 -10.53 10.24 -4.10
N THR A 178 -10.83 11.42 -3.57
CA THR A 178 -11.33 11.51 -2.20
C THR A 178 -12.80 11.10 -2.21
N SER A 179 -13.18 10.06 -1.47
CA SER A 179 -14.59 9.79 -1.22
C SER A 179 -15.11 10.89 -0.27
N SER A 180 -16.00 11.74 -0.76
CA SER A 180 -16.78 12.62 0.12
C SER A 180 -17.67 11.70 0.95
N THR A 181 -17.24 11.37 2.16
CA THR A 181 -18.14 10.71 3.11
C THR A 181 -19.16 11.77 3.50
N THR A 182 -20.32 11.78 2.84
CA THR A 182 -21.47 12.57 3.28
C THR A 182 -21.88 12.01 4.64
N THR A 183 -21.37 12.60 5.71
CA THR A 183 -21.90 12.38 7.06
C THR A 183 -23.30 12.97 7.07
N THR A 184 -24.32 12.16 6.79
CA THR A 184 -25.70 12.50 7.07
C THR A 184 -25.82 12.68 8.57
N THR A 185 -25.68 13.92 9.03
CA THR A 185 -26.03 14.29 10.40
C THR A 185 -27.55 14.27 10.45
N THR A 186 -28.11 13.17 10.94
CA THR A 186 -29.53 13.12 11.30
C THR A 186 -29.74 14.04 12.49
N THR A 187 -30.06 15.30 12.22
CA THR A 187 -30.59 16.21 13.24
C THR A 187 -31.98 15.72 13.60
N THR A 188 -32.10 14.97 14.69
CA THR A 188 -33.40 14.65 15.30
C THR A 188 -33.95 15.93 15.91
N THR A 189 -34.80 16.65 15.16
CA THR A 189 -35.60 17.74 15.72
C THR A 189 -36.71 17.14 16.57
N THR A 190 -36.55 17.17 17.90
CA THR A 190 -37.62 16.85 18.84
C THR A 190 -38.62 18.00 18.86
N THR A 191 -39.76 17.84 18.19
CA THR A 191 -40.89 18.78 18.27
C THR A 191 -41.66 18.53 19.57
N THR A 192 -41.53 19.42 20.55
CA THR A 192 -42.36 19.41 21.76
C THR A 192 -43.70 20.10 21.46
N THR A 193 -44.76 19.32 21.27
CA THR A 193 -46.14 19.84 21.14
C THR A 193 -46.65 20.24 22.53
N THR A 194 -46.84 21.54 22.76
CA THR A 194 -47.51 22.05 23.97
C THR A 194 -48.99 22.23 23.66
N THR A 195 -49.82 21.32 24.17
CA THR A 195 -51.29 21.44 24.07
C THR A 195 -51.78 22.44 25.10
N THR A 196 -52.28 23.60 24.64
CA THR A 196 -52.95 24.58 25.51
C THR A 196 -54.45 24.30 25.47
N THR A 197 -55.01 23.83 26.59
CA THR A 197 -56.45 23.63 26.76
C THR A 197 -57.10 24.96 27.14
N THR A 198 -57.83 25.57 26.21
CA THR A 198 -58.67 26.75 26.47
C THR A 198 -60.03 26.29 26.99
N THR A 199 -60.32 26.54 28.26
CA THR A 199 -61.64 26.32 28.86
C THR A 199 -62.54 27.52 28.55
N THR A 200 -63.55 27.32 27.71
CA THR A 200 -64.60 28.30 27.43
C THR A 200 -65.59 28.35 28.59
N ILE A 201 -65.74 29.51 29.23
CA ILE A 201 -66.77 29.77 30.24
C ILE A 201 -67.99 30.35 29.51
N GLN A 202 -69.10 29.61 29.45
CA GLN A 202 -70.39 30.12 29.03
C GLN A 202 -70.98 31.01 30.13
N GLY A 203 -71.33 32.25 29.80
CA GLY A 203 -72.07 33.16 30.67
C GLY A 203 -73.56 32.81 30.72
N PRO A 204 -74.26 33.09 31.84
CA PRO A 204 -75.70 32.90 31.93
C PRO A 204 -76.44 34.06 31.25
N GLY A 205 -77.49 33.71 30.51
CA GLY A 205 -78.35 34.65 29.80
C GLY A 205 -79.27 35.46 30.71
N GLY A 206 -79.62 36.64 30.23
CA GLY A 206 -80.67 37.54 30.71
C GLY A 206 -81.08 38.44 29.56
#